data_AF-A0AAW0E813-F1
#
_entry.id   AF-A0AAW0E813-F1
#
_cell.length_a   1.000
_cell.length_b   1.000
_cell.length_c   1.000
_cell.angle_alpha   90.00
_cell.angle_beta   90.00
_cell.angle_gamma   90.00
#
_symmetry.space_group_name_H-M   'P 1'
#
loop_
_entity.id
_entity.type
_entity.pdbx_description
1 polymer ?
#
loop_
_entity_poly.entity_id
_entity_poly.type
_entity_poly.pdbx_seq_one_letter_code
_entity_poly.pdbx_strand_id
1 'polypeptide(L)'
;MSSAPAESQPVPSPPFTRSSHYPLLPFDTVFEKSTFVTGWLVQGTIDANALSAALRRVTEKWRVLAGRLEMDPQDPQSRSWLLKVPLDPLPDDYTTFFLTESTSNVPLSSYITLPLQTTSQALPQALFLHPSTPRLNADWITKRYPLTCWHVTYFPSTSAEKLPYSCIGFARSHGIFDGVGAASIMRALVAEMRGEEWDVPPLPADGAQPNPIQQVLSNKSEGTTNLPPPCYSALGFKGVLWLASWHLRERYWRGALHRIFAIPQKSMSFLVDGVKAEVRHENPNVEVTTGDVLTAWCMKVIYKAGTAPDTVVHCSNIASFRDIITEVGGESMEHYLHNAWIPLPYPTLRVKELNSLTIPEFALALCQARHKLTIAHVLSSNHYLSNNAFSMPVHPESQETLTLSNVSASRILESDWSAIGSQGTVCSYRFSATPNNLVIGNRVYFSGRLPDGTTILDVNLSKVRMQNLAKAIEKLKLKVPVG
;
A
#
# COMPACT_ATOMS: atom_id res chain seq x y z
N MET A 1 3.06 34.89 9.92
CA MET A 1 4.02 33.78 9.69
C MET A 1 4.69 33.49 11.01
N SER A 2 4.17 32.53 11.78
CA SER A 2 4.83 32.07 13.00
C SER A 2 6.02 31.22 12.56
N SER A 3 7.24 31.59 12.96
CA SER A 3 8.42 30.74 12.81
C SER A 3 8.12 29.40 13.48
N ALA A 4 8.11 28.32 12.70
CA ALA A 4 8.09 26.99 13.28
C ALA A 4 9.27 26.87 14.26
N PRO A 5 9.10 26.31 15.48
CA PRO A 5 10.22 26.05 16.36
C PRO A 5 11.27 25.25 15.59
N ALA A 6 12.55 25.64 15.74
CA ALA A 6 13.66 24.96 15.09
C ALA A 6 13.58 23.46 15.42
N GLU A 7 13.23 22.63 14.44
CA GLU A 7 13.19 21.19 14.59
C GLU A 7 14.60 20.74 15.03
N SER A 8 14.71 20.22 16.25
CA SER A 8 15.93 19.59 16.72
C SER A 8 16.24 18.44 15.79
N GLN A 9 17.31 18.56 15.00
CA GLN A 9 17.81 17.43 14.23
C GLN A 9 18.11 16.27 15.19
N PRO A 10 17.84 15.01 14.80
CA PRO A 10 18.12 13.87 15.66
C PRO A 10 19.61 13.87 16.02
N VAL A 11 19.90 13.97 17.32
CA VAL A 11 21.26 13.91 17.86
C VAL A 11 21.84 12.53 17.52
N PRO A 12 23.11 12.42 17.08
CA PRO A 12 23.70 11.13 16.79
C PRO A 12 23.74 10.28 18.06
N SER A 13 22.91 9.24 18.10
CA SER A 13 22.88 8.28 19.20
C SER A 13 24.23 7.57 19.33
N PRO A 14 24.68 7.27 20.57
CA PRO A 14 25.91 6.51 20.78
C PRO A 14 25.85 5.17 20.03
N PRO A 15 27.00 4.65 19.56
CA PRO A 15 27.02 3.36 18.87
C PRO A 15 26.56 2.26 19.83
N PHE A 16 25.46 1.59 19.49
CA PHE A 16 25.04 0.37 20.16
C PHE A 16 26.14 -0.69 20.02
N THR A 17 26.42 -1.41 21.10
CA THR A 17 27.43 -2.47 21.13
C THR A 17 26.91 -3.75 20.47
N ARG A 18 25.60 -3.98 20.54
CA ARG A 18 24.92 -5.14 19.96
C ARG A 18 23.83 -4.72 18.99
N SER A 19 23.80 -5.35 17.82
CA SER A 19 22.81 -5.04 16.79
C SER A 19 22.56 -6.21 15.85
N SER A 20 21.29 -6.38 15.49
CA SER A 20 20.84 -7.32 14.47
C SER A 20 20.82 -6.64 13.10
N HIS A 21 21.29 -7.31 12.04
CA HIS A 21 21.32 -6.77 10.68
C HIS A 21 20.47 -7.62 9.74
N TYR A 22 19.43 -7.03 9.14
CA TYR A 22 18.57 -7.71 8.18
C TYR A 22 18.87 -7.22 6.76
N PRO A 23 19.38 -8.08 5.86
CA PRO A 23 19.56 -7.70 4.48
C PRO A 23 18.20 -7.53 3.80
N LEU A 24 18.03 -6.43 3.06
CA LEU A 24 16.87 -6.21 2.21
C LEU A 24 17.06 -6.89 0.85
N LEU A 25 15.95 -7.30 0.25
CA LEU A 25 15.93 -8.05 -1.00
C LEU A 25 15.70 -7.13 -2.21
N PRO A 26 15.93 -7.64 -3.44
CA PRO A 26 15.51 -6.94 -4.66
C PRO A 26 14.02 -6.55 -4.67
N PHE A 27 13.16 -7.26 -3.94
CA PHE A 27 11.75 -6.90 -3.78
C PHE A 27 11.55 -5.59 -3.01
N ASP A 28 12.48 -5.24 -2.11
CA ASP A 28 12.46 -4.00 -1.34
C ASP A 28 12.95 -2.81 -2.17
N THR A 29 13.90 -3.02 -3.08
CA THR A 29 14.49 -1.93 -3.88
C THR A 29 13.52 -1.35 -4.91
N VAL A 30 12.52 -2.12 -5.37
CA VAL A 30 11.48 -1.68 -6.33
C VAL A 30 10.80 -0.38 -5.89
N PHE A 31 10.67 -0.17 -4.57
CA PHE A 31 10.00 1.00 -4.01
C PHE A 31 10.90 1.87 -3.12
N GLU A 32 12.23 1.78 -3.28
CA GLU A 32 13.21 2.57 -2.53
C GLU A 32 13.03 4.10 -2.68
N LYS A 33 12.35 4.55 -3.74
CA LYS A 33 12.07 5.98 -4.05
C LYS A 33 10.65 6.40 -3.69
N SER A 34 10.01 5.68 -2.77
CA SER A 34 8.66 6.00 -2.34
C SER A 34 8.44 5.77 -0.85
N THR A 35 7.73 6.73 -0.26
CA THR A 35 7.16 6.61 1.08
C THR A 35 5.67 6.36 0.94
N PHE A 36 5.19 5.27 1.49
CA PHE A 36 3.77 4.95 1.49
C PHE A 36 3.10 5.58 2.70
N VAL A 37 2.02 6.30 2.43
CA VAL A 37 1.23 6.98 3.46
C VAL A 37 -0.15 6.37 3.48
N THR A 38 -0.57 6.02 4.67
CA THR A 38 -1.94 5.64 4.96
C THR A 38 -2.58 6.73 5.79
N GLY A 39 -3.71 7.28 5.31
CA GLY A 39 -4.41 8.37 5.95
C GLY A 39 -5.78 7.95 6.45
N TRP A 40 -6.20 8.49 7.58
CA TRP A 40 -7.56 8.39 8.11
C TRP A 40 -8.09 9.79 8.41
N LEU A 41 -9.28 10.12 7.89
CA LEU A 41 -10.08 11.22 8.38
C LEU A 41 -11.04 10.64 9.42
N VAL A 42 -10.94 11.13 10.64
CA VAL A 42 -11.76 10.68 11.76
C VAL A 42 -12.57 11.84 12.34
N GLN A 43 -13.77 11.52 12.84
CA GLN A 43 -14.54 12.41 13.68
C GLN A 43 -13.96 12.37 15.09
N GLY A 44 -13.82 13.53 15.73
CA GLY A 44 -13.17 13.68 17.04
C GLY A 44 -11.79 14.34 16.97
N THR A 45 -11.27 14.70 18.14
CA THR A 45 -9.91 15.20 18.34
C THR A 45 -9.05 14.06 18.83
N ILE A 46 -8.00 13.74 18.07
CA ILE A 46 -7.06 12.68 18.45
C ILE A 46 -6.13 13.17 19.57
N ASP A 47 -5.95 12.36 20.60
CA ASP A 47 -4.95 12.60 21.63
C ASP A 47 -3.58 12.11 21.14
N ALA A 48 -2.75 13.05 20.66
CA ALA A 48 -1.40 12.74 20.20
C ALA A 48 -0.47 12.23 21.31
N ASN A 49 -0.68 12.60 22.57
CA ASN A 49 0.11 12.06 23.68
C ASN A 49 -0.22 10.59 23.91
N ALA A 50 -1.50 10.23 23.88
CA ALA A 50 -1.94 8.83 23.96
C ALA A 50 -1.41 8.01 22.78
N LEU A 51 -1.45 8.56 21.55
CA LEU A 51 -0.84 7.94 20.37
C LEU A 51 0.67 7.75 20.53
N SER A 52 1.39 8.78 20.99
CA SER A 52 2.83 8.73 21.26
C SER A 52 3.18 7.67 22.29
N ALA A 53 2.40 7.57 23.37
CA ALA A 53 2.59 6.55 24.40
C ALA A 53 2.36 5.13 23.87
N ALA A 54 1.32 4.92 23.06
CA ALA A 54 1.06 3.62 22.44
C ALA A 54 2.16 3.23 21.45
N LEU A 55 2.60 4.16 20.59
CA LEU A 55 3.71 3.96 19.66
C LEU A 55 5.01 3.57 20.37
N ARG A 56 5.30 4.23 21.50
CA ARG A 56 6.47 3.91 22.33
C ARG A 56 6.41 2.47 22.86
N ARG A 57 5.27 2.03 23.39
CA ARG A 57 5.10 0.64 23.85
C ARG A 57 5.26 -0.37 22.71
N VAL A 58 4.71 -0.07 21.53
CA VAL A 58 4.90 -0.92 20.34
C VAL A 58 6.37 -1.07 20.00
N THR A 59 7.13 0.03 19.91
CA THR A 59 8.53 0.00 19.47
C THR A 59 9.49 -0.54 20.54
N GLU A 60 9.15 -0.39 21.82
CA GLU A 60 9.88 -1.00 22.94
C GLU A 60 9.74 -2.53 22.92
N LYS A 61 8.51 -3.04 22.72
CA LYS A 61 8.21 -4.48 22.66
C LYS A 61 8.72 -5.10 21.35
N TRP A 62 8.48 -4.44 20.22
CA TRP A 62 8.87 -4.93 18.90
C TRP A 62 10.11 -4.24 18.38
N ARG A 63 11.25 -4.78 18.81
CA ARG A 63 12.54 -4.10 18.65
C ARG A 63 12.91 -3.77 17.19
N VAL A 64 12.46 -4.56 16.21
CA VAL A 64 12.71 -4.30 14.78
C VAL A 64 12.24 -2.90 14.35
N LEU A 65 11.14 -2.39 14.92
CA LEU A 65 10.61 -1.07 14.57
C LEU A 65 11.49 0.08 15.08
N ALA A 66 12.35 -0.17 16.07
CA ALA A 66 13.37 0.76 16.51
C ALA A 66 14.58 0.82 15.55
N GLY A 67 14.63 -0.03 14.52
CA GLY A 67 15.76 -0.10 13.60
C GLY A 67 15.99 1.16 12.75
N ARG A 68 17.09 1.14 12.00
CA ARG A 68 17.45 2.16 11.00
C ARG A 68 17.86 1.51 9.71
N LEU A 69 17.46 2.13 8.60
CA LEU A 69 18.00 1.79 7.30
C LEU A 69 19.47 2.22 7.25
N GLU A 70 20.35 1.33 6.81
CA GLU A 70 21.75 1.59 6.56
C GLU A 70 22.14 1.05 5.18
N MET A 71 23.25 1.55 4.65
CA MET A 71 23.87 0.99 3.46
C MET A 71 24.68 -0.23 3.89
N ASP A 72 24.62 -1.32 3.12
CA ASP A 72 25.38 -2.52 3.44
C ASP A 72 26.89 -2.24 3.31
N PRO A 73 27.67 -2.38 4.40
CA PRO A 73 29.11 -2.15 4.33
C PRO A 73 29.84 -3.23 3.53
N GLN A 74 29.25 -4.41 3.34
CA GLN A 74 29.87 -5.52 2.61
C GLN A 74 29.77 -5.34 1.09
N ASP A 75 28.80 -4.56 0.63
CA ASP A 75 28.65 -4.26 -0.79
C ASP A 75 28.29 -2.77 -1.03
N PRO A 76 29.27 -1.87 -0.82
CA PRO A 76 29.06 -0.44 -0.97
C PRO A 76 28.74 -0.03 -2.42
N GLN A 77 29.05 -0.89 -3.40
CA GLN A 77 28.86 -0.60 -4.82
C GLN A 77 27.47 -0.99 -5.31
N SER A 78 26.85 -2.04 -4.76
CA SER A 78 25.53 -2.50 -5.24
C SER A 78 24.35 -1.66 -4.78
N ARG A 79 24.55 -0.66 -3.90
CA ARG A 79 23.46 0.05 -3.22
C ARG A 79 22.53 -0.92 -2.48
N SER A 80 23.07 -2.00 -1.95
CA SER A 80 22.33 -2.89 -1.09
C SER A 80 22.05 -2.17 0.23
N TRP A 81 20.83 -2.34 0.70
CA TRP A 81 20.32 -1.72 1.91
C TRP A 81 20.14 -2.81 2.96
N LEU A 82 20.40 -2.49 4.23
CA LEU A 82 20.08 -3.36 5.35
C LEU A 82 19.33 -2.60 6.43
N LEU A 83 18.55 -3.32 7.22
CA LEU A 83 17.96 -2.79 8.44
C LEU A 83 18.83 -3.17 9.64
N LYS A 84 19.39 -2.16 10.32
CA LYS A 84 20.12 -2.32 11.58
C LYS A 84 19.20 -2.10 12.76
N VAL A 85 19.06 -3.11 13.61
CA VAL A 85 18.17 -3.13 14.77
C VAL A 85 19.00 -3.12 16.06
N PRO A 86 18.85 -2.11 16.93
CA PRO A 86 19.60 -2.04 18.19
C PRO A 86 19.08 -3.06 19.20
N LEU A 87 19.98 -3.82 19.83
CA LEU A 87 19.61 -4.84 20.82
C LEU A 87 19.82 -4.41 22.28
N ASP A 88 20.74 -3.47 22.51
CA ASP A 88 20.96 -2.90 23.84
C ASP A 88 19.77 -2.05 24.32
N PRO A 89 19.67 -1.71 25.61
CA PRO A 89 18.68 -0.75 26.09
C PRO A 89 18.71 0.54 25.25
N LEU A 90 17.54 1.00 24.82
CA LEU A 90 17.42 2.21 24.02
C LEU A 90 17.63 3.44 24.93
N PRO A 91 18.54 4.36 24.59
CA PRO A 91 18.64 5.64 25.29
C PRO A 91 17.31 6.41 25.30
N ASP A 92 17.07 7.24 26.32
CA ASP A 92 15.84 8.03 26.43
C ASP A 92 15.63 9.00 25.25
N ASP A 93 16.72 9.46 24.63
CA ASP A 93 16.74 10.33 23.46
C ASP A 93 16.70 9.57 22.13
N TYR A 94 16.64 8.23 22.16
CA TYR A 94 16.56 7.41 20.96
C TYR A 94 15.15 7.39 20.36
N THR A 95 14.94 8.22 19.35
CA THR A 95 13.65 8.33 18.65
C THR A 95 13.29 7.03 17.91
N THR A 96 12.29 6.26 18.36
CA THR A 96 11.87 5.02 17.68
C THR A 96 10.76 5.21 16.63
N PHE A 97 10.10 6.36 16.66
CA PHE A 97 9.10 6.80 15.68
C PHE A 97 9.13 8.33 15.60
N PHE A 98 8.70 8.90 14.48
CA PHE A 98 8.62 10.36 14.32
C PHE A 98 7.15 10.79 14.33
N LEU A 99 6.69 11.48 15.37
CA LEU A 99 5.31 11.99 15.47
C LEU A 99 5.31 13.52 15.38
N THR A 100 4.42 14.06 14.55
CA THR A 100 4.24 15.51 14.38
C THR A 100 2.77 15.86 14.40
N GLU A 101 2.49 17.12 14.72
CA GLU A 101 1.14 17.65 14.85
C GLU A 101 1.02 18.98 14.11
N SER A 102 -0.17 19.28 13.60
CA SER A 102 -0.52 20.58 13.05
C SER A 102 -1.99 20.90 13.23
N THR A 103 -2.36 22.16 13.15
CA THR A 103 -3.77 22.58 13.07
C THR A 103 -4.02 23.22 11.71
N SER A 104 -5.09 22.81 11.03
CA SER A 104 -5.46 23.38 9.74
C SER A 104 -5.89 24.84 9.90
N ASN A 105 -5.39 25.72 9.04
CA ASN A 105 -5.77 27.14 9.01
C ASN A 105 -7.14 27.40 8.35
N VAL A 106 -7.75 26.37 7.75
CA VAL A 106 -9.05 26.44 7.10
C VAL A 106 -9.94 25.28 7.57
N PRO A 107 -11.27 25.44 7.60
CA PRO A 107 -12.17 24.38 8.05
C PRO A 107 -12.12 23.18 7.10
N LEU A 108 -12.48 21.99 7.61
CA LEU A 108 -12.51 20.75 6.82
C LEU A 108 -13.40 20.88 5.57
N SER A 109 -14.48 21.66 5.67
CA SER A 109 -15.41 21.95 4.57
C SER A 109 -14.76 22.64 3.36
N SER A 110 -13.57 23.24 3.53
CA SER A 110 -12.79 23.80 2.43
C SER A 110 -12.13 22.72 1.55
N TYR A 111 -12.03 21.48 2.05
CA TYR A 111 -11.38 20.37 1.34
C TYR A 111 -12.36 19.29 0.88
N ILE A 112 -13.38 19.00 1.68
CA ILE A 112 -14.34 17.91 1.42
C ILE A 112 -15.73 18.25 1.94
N THR A 113 -16.75 17.70 1.28
CA THR A 113 -18.15 17.80 1.72
C THR A 113 -18.53 16.53 2.48
N LEU A 114 -19.17 16.70 3.64
CA LEU A 114 -19.71 15.60 4.45
C LEU A 114 -21.24 15.70 4.53
N PRO A 115 -21.97 14.55 4.54
CA PRO A 115 -21.45 13.18 4.43
C PRO A 115 -20.79 12.90 3.06
N LEU A 116 -19.92 11.88 3.01
CA LEU A 116 -19.19 11.55 1.78
C LEU A 116 -20.14 11.27 0.62
N GLN A 117 -19.89 11.92 -0.50
CA GLN A 117 -20.60 11.65 -1.75
C GLN A 117 -20.04 10.39 -2.42
N THR A 118 -20.80 9.80 -3.37
CA THR A 118 -20.34 8.62 -4.15
C THR A 118 -18.94 8.83 -4.71
N THR A 119 -18.65 10.04 -5.17
CA THR A 119 -17.34 10.47 -5.65
C THR A 119 -16.95 11.72 -4.88
N SER A 120 -15.81 11.67 -4.21
CA SER A 120 -15.29 12.79 -3.43
C SER A 120 -13.85 13.11 -3.87
N GLN A 121 -13.45 14.36 -3.67
CA GLN A 121 -12.04 14.73 -3.81
C GLN A 121 -11.21 14.02 -2.73
N ALA A 122 -10.07 13.46 -3.12
CA ALA A 122 -9.10 12.99 -2.14
C ALA A 122 -8.57 14.20 -1.36
N LEU A 123 -8.47 14.06 -0.04
CA LEU A 123 -7.89 15.10 0.80
C LEU A 123 -6.41 15.30 0.43
N PRO A 124 -5.88 16.53 0.51
CA PRO A 124 -4.47 16.79 0.20
C PRO A 124 -3.53 15.95 1.08
N GLN A 125 -2.50 15.37 0.46
CA GLN A 125 -1.50 14.58 1.15
C GLN A 125 -0.83 15.31 2.33
N ALA A 126 -0.69 16.64 2.23
CA ALA A 126 -0.10 17.47 3.29
C ALA A 126 -0.86 17.41 4.63
N LEU A 127 -2.14 17.01 4.63
CA LEU A 127 -2.92 16.77 5.86
C LEU A 127 -2.58 15.45 6.56
N PHE A 128 -1.79 14.57 5.91
CA PHE A 128 -1.43 13.26 6.43
C PHE A 128 0.08 13.05 6.48
N LEU A 129 0.86 14.07 6.12
CA LEU A 129 2.27 13.87 5.86
C LEU A 129 3.05 15.15 6.10
N HIS A 130 3.89 15.10 7.12
CA HIS A 130 4.78 16.20 7.42
C HIS A 130 5.80 16.42 6.27
N PRO A 131 6.15 17.68 5.93
CA PRO A 131 7.14 17.97 4.91
C PRO A 131 8.53 17.40 5.18
N SER A 132 8.93 17.26 6.46
CA SER A 132 10.25 16.71 6.82
C SER A 132 10.36 15.19 6.66
N THR A 133 9.23 14.48 6.52
CA THR A 133 9.23 13.02 6.33
C THR A 133 9.96 12.64 5.04
N PRO A 134 10.96 11.74 5.11
CA PRO A 134 11.70 11.23 3.94
C PRO A 134 10.81 10.73 2.80
N ARG A 135 11.31 10.82 1.56
CA ARG A 135 10.61 10.37 0.34
C ARG A 135 11.35 9.27 -0.42
N LEU A 136 12.60 9.00 -0.06
CA LEU A 136 13.43 7.93 -0.62
C LEU A 136 14.38 7.37 0.45
N ASN A 137 14.83 6.13 0.27
CA ASN A 137 15.71 5.41 1.21
C ASN A 137 16.97 6.20 1.61
N ALA A 138 17.63 6.89 0.67
CA ALA A 138 18.81 7.68 1.00
C ALA A 138 18.52 8.80 2.02
N ASP A 139 17.32 9.39 2.02
CA ASP A 139 16.92 10.37 3.03
C ASP A 139 16.73 9.72 4.40
N TRP A 140 16.17 8.50 4.46
CA TRP A 140 16.02 7.76 5.72
C TRP A 140 17.38 7.46 6.35
N ILE A 141 18.37 7.12 5.52
CA ILE A 141 19.73 6.80 5.96
C ILE A 141 20.46 8.06 6.42
N THR A 142 20.57 9.06 5.53
CA THR A 142 21.35 10.28 5.79
C THR A 142 20.85 11.07 6.99
N LYS A 143 19.52 11.09 7.19
CA LYS A 143 18.89 11.74 8.34
C LYS A 143 18.68 10.81 9.53
N ARG A 144 19.07 9.53 9.42
CA ARG A 144 18.87 8.46 10.42
C ARG A 144 17.44 8.43 10.97
N TYR A 145 16.46 8.57 10.09
CA TYR A 145 15.05 8.62 10.46
C TYR A 145 14.57 7.27 11.03
N PRO A 146 13.69 7.25 12.05
CA PRO A 146 13.02 6.02 12.51
C PRO A 146 12.21 5.40 11.36
N LEU A 147 11.80 4.14 11.45
CA LEU A 147 11.15 3.47 10.31
C LEU A 147 9.70 3.91 10.04
N THR A 148 9.05 4.50 11.05
CA THR A 148 7.66 4.96 10.98
C THR A 148 7.55 6.43 11.32
N CYS A 149 6.75 7.14 10.52
CA CYS A 149 6.45 8.55 10.69
C CYS A 149 4.93 8.73 10.79
N TRP A 150 4.52 9.59 11.69
CA TRP A 150 3.14 9.85 12.05
C TRP A 150 2.88 11.36 11.98
N HIS A 151 1.71 11.72 11.46
CA HIS A 151 1.28 13.11 11.41
C HIS A 151 -0.18 13.22 11.80
N VAL A 152 -0.50 14.12 12.73
CA VAL A 152 -1.89 14.44 13.08
C VAL A 152 -2.18 15.87 12.66
N THR A 153 -3.21 16.08 11.84
CA THR A 153 -3.73 17.42 11.53
C THR A 153 -5.10 17.60 12.14
N TYR A 154 -5.24 18.62 12.99
CA TYR A 154 -6.50 18.95 13.65
C TYR A 154 -7.35 19.92 12.83
N PHE A 155 -8.66 19.68 12.86
CA PHE A 155 -9.71 20.59 12.42
C PHE A 155 -10.59 20.90 13.63
N PRO A 156 -10.24 21.94 14.41
CA PRO A 156 -11.00 22.34 15.59
C PRO A 156 -12.45 22.67 15.22
N SER A 157 -13.34 22.47 16.18
CA SER A 157 -14.72 22.88 15.99
C SER A 157 -14.81 24.41 15.89
N THR A 158 -15.65 24.89 14.96
CA THR A 158 -15.94 26.32 14.80
C THR A 158 -17.16 26.78 15.59
N SER A 159 -17.94 25.86 16.18
CA SER A 159 -19.09 26.16 17.05
C SER A 159 -19.42 24.97 17.95
N ALA A 160 -20.11 25.20 19.08
CA ALA A 160 -20.51 24.12 20.00
C ALA A 160 -21.31 22.99 19.33
N GLU A 161 -21.97 23.27 18.21
CA GLU A 161 -22.80 22.32 17.44
C GLU A 161 -22.02 21.50 16.40
N LYS A 162 -20.81 21.94 16.03
CA LYS A 162 -19.98 21.23 15.05
C LYS A 162 -19.01 20.31 15.76
N LEU A 163 -18.83 19.13 15.19
CA LEU A 163 -17.89 18.15 15.69
C LEU A 163 -16.48 18.48 15.19
N PRO A 164 -15.43 18.34 16.03
CA PRO A 164 -14.05 18.42 15.56
C PRO A 164 -13.71 17.21 14.71
N TYR A 165 -12.69 17.35 13.86
CA TYR A 165 -12.15 16.26 13.05
C TYR A 165 -10.64 16.23 13.15
N SER A 166 -10.06 15.07 12.89
CA SER A 166 -8.61 14.91 12.80
C SER A 166 -8.25 14.09 11.56
N CYS A 167 -7.15 14.45 10.91
CA CYS A 167 -6.48 13.59 9.95
C CYS A 167 -5.31 12.90 10.65
N ILE A 168 -5.19 11.59 10.48
CA ILE A 168 -4.08 10.79 10.99
C ILE A 168 -3.33 10.23 9.78
N GLY A 169 -2.03 10.46 9.72
CA GLY A 169 -1.15 9.93 8.68
C GLY A 169 -0.15 8.94 9.25
N PHE A 170 -0.05 7.77 8.64
CA PHE A 170 0.98 6.76 8.89
C PHE A 170 1.84 6.60 7.65
N ALA A 171 3.03 7.20 7.69
CA ALA A 171 4.03 7.18 6.64
C ALA A 171 5.18 6.23 6.98
N ARG A 172 5.66 5.49 5.98
CA ARG A 172 6.74 4.51 6.14
C ARG A 172 7.50 4.30 4.84
N SER A 173 8.77 3.90 4.93
CA SER A 173 9.51 3.53 3.72
C SER A 173 8.86 2.32 3.08
N HIS A 174 8.43 2.46 1.83
CA HIS A 174 7.90 1.30 1.10
C HIS A 174 9.03 0.35 0.70
N GLY A 175 10.27 0.84 0.60
CA GLY A 175 11.44 -0.03 0.45
C GLY A 175 11.80 -0.81 1.71
N ILE A 176 10.93 -0.84 2.73
CA ILE A 176 11.08 -1.69 3.93
C ILE A 176 9.79 -2.41 4.24
N PHE A 177 8.62 -1.79 4.06
CA PHE A 177 7.34 -2.40 4.43
C PHE A 177 6.39 -2.49 3.24
N ASP A 178 5.75 -3.65 3.09
CA ASP A 178 4.59 -3.79 2.23
C ASP A 178 3.27 -3.57 2.98
N GLY A 179 2.15 -3.88 2.33
CA GLY A 179 0.82 -3.79 2.94
C GLY A 179 0.59 -4.76 4.10
N VAL A 180 1.25 -5.91 4.13
CA VAL A 180 1.10 -6.89 5.22
C VAL A 180 1.91 -6.45 6.43
N GLY A 181 3.18 -6.06 6.23
CA GLY A 181 4.01 -5.53 7.31
C GLY A 181 3.39 -4.31 7.98
N ALA A 182 2.85 -3.39 7.17
CA ALA A 182 2.11 -2.24 7.69
C ALA A 182 0.86 -2.61 8.50
N ALA A 183 0.19 -3.72 8.16
CA ALA A 183 -0.98 -4.19 8.90
C ALA A 183 -0.60 -4.77 10.25
N SER A 184 0.51 -5.50 10.31
CA SER A 184 1.03 -6.01 11.57
C SER A 184 1.38 -4.87 12.54
N ILE A 185 2.01 -3.80 12.04
CA ILE A 185 2.28 -2.59 12.85
C ILE A 185 0.98 -1.96 13.35
N MET A 186 -0.04 -1.81 12.49
CA MET A 186 -1.32 -1.23 12.90
C MET A 186 -2.07 -2.09 13.91
N ARG A 187 -2.04 -3.42 13.77
CA ARG A 187 -2.67 -4.32 14.76
C ARG A 187 -2.01 -4.18 16.12
N ALA A 188 -0.67 -4.18 16.17
CA ALA A 188 0.08 -3.94 17.40
C ALA A 188 -0.28 -2.58 18.03
N LEU A 189 -0.34 -1.51 17.22
CA LEU A 189 -0.69 -0.18 17.70
C LEU A 189 -2.12 -0.13 18.27
N VAL A 190 -3.10 -0.70 17.57
CA VAL A 190 -4.49 -0.73 18.05
C VAL A 190 -4.60 -1.51 19.35
N ALA A 191 -3.91 -2.65 19.47
CA ALA A 191 -3.87 -3.41 20.71
C ALA A 191 -3.26 -2.57 21.86
N GLU A 192 -2.13 -1.90 21.63
CA GLU A 192 -1.50 -1.03 22.64
C GLU A 192 -2.37 0.17 23.03
N MET A 193 -3.10 0.77 22.11
CA MET A 193 -4.04 1.87 22.42
C MET A 193 -5.17 1.39 23.34
N ARG A 194 -5.60 0.13 23.19
CA ARG A 194 -6.69 -0.47 23.97
C ARG A 194 -6.23 -1.18 25.24
N GLY A 195 -4.93 -1.33 25.43
CA GLY A 195 -4.37 -2.15 26.52
C GLY A 195 -4.62 -3.64 26.32
N GLU A 196 -4.77 -4.10 25.08
CA GLU A 196 -4.95 -5.51 24.72
C GLU A 196 -3.58 -6.18 24.54
N GLU A 197 -3.50 -7.46 24.91
CA GLU A 197 -2.34 -8.29 24.58
C GLU A 197 -2.32 -8.60 23.08
N TRP A 198 -1.11 -8.74 22.52
CA TRP A 198 -0.90 -9.12 21.14
C TRP A 198 0.39 -9.91 21.02
N ASP A 199 0.52 -10.65 19.92
CA ASP A 199 1.67 -11.50 19.66
C ASP A 199 2.90 -10.68 19.28
N VAL A 200 3.74 -10.42 20.28
CA VAL A 200 4.96 -9.63 20.14
C VAL A 200 6.05 -10.48 19.49
N PRO A 201 6.61 -10.08 18.34
CA PRO A 201 7.67 -10.85 17.70
C PRO A 201 8.91 -10.94 18.60
N PRO A 202 9.61 -12.09 18.59
CA PRO A 202 10.74 -12.31 19.47
C PRO A 202 11.86 -11.28 19.21
N LEU A 203 12.62 -10.98 20.26
CA LEU A 203 13.84 -10.17 20.14
C LEU A 203 14.80 -10.90 19.19
N PRO A 204 15.35 -10.21 18.16
CA PRO A 204 16.20 -10.89 17.21
C PRO A 204 17.59 -11.19 17.74
N ALA A 205 18.25 -12.17 17.12
CA ALA A 205 19.60 -12.54 17.47
C ALA A 205 20.61 -11.43 17.12
N ASP A 206 21.77 -11.46 17.78
CA ASP A 206 22.84 -10.50 17.51
C ASP A 206 23.55 -10.81 16.19
N GLY A 207 24.00 -9.76 15.49
CA GLY A 207 24.72 -9.88 14.23
C GLY A 207 23.84 -10.06 12.99
N ALA A 208 24.43 -10.60 11.92
CA ALA A 208 23.77 -10.76 10.63
C ALA A 208 22.67 -11.82 10.69
N GLN A 209 21.46 -11.42 10.33
CA GLN A 209 20.32 -12.32 10.23
C GLN A 209 20.16 -12.81 8.80
N PRO A 210 19.91 -14.11 8.58
CA PRO A 210 19.53 -14.57 7.27
C PRO A 210 18.17 -13.98 6.88
N ASN A 211 17.99 -13.69 5.59
CA ASN A 211 16.65 -13.41 5.09
C ASN A 211 15.95 -14.74 4.72
N PRO A 212 14.80 -15.08 5.33
CA PRO A 212 14.16 -16.37 5.13
C PRO A 212 13.73 -16.60 3.67
N ILE A 213 13.35 -15.54 2.96
CA ILE A 213 13.04 -15.64 1.52
C ILE A 213 14.31 -15.94 0.73
N GLN A 214 15.42 -15.23 1.00
CA GLN A 214 16.68 -15.45 0.29
C GLN A 214 17.20 -16.88 0.48
N GLN A 215 17.09 -17.45 1.67
CA GLN A 215 17.48 -18.84 1.93
C GLN A 215 16.71 -19.82 1.04
N VAL A 216 15.39 -19.67 0.97
CA VAL A 216 14.54 -20.50 0.11
C VAL A 216 14.89 -20.31 -1.38
N LEU A 217 15.08 -19.07 -1.82
CA LEU A 217 15.39 -18.78 -3.22
C LEU A 217 16.77 -19.31 -3.64
N SER A 218 17.78 -19.16 -2.78
CA SER A 218 19.13 -19.69 -3.03
C SER A 218 19.11 -21.21 -3.17
N ASN A 219 18.43 -21.93 -2.26
CA ASN A 219 18.33 -23.39 -2.28
C ASN A 219 17.59 -23.94 -3.51
N LYS A 220 16.71 -23.15 -4.12
CA LYS A 220 15.89 -23.55 -5.29
C LYS A 220 16.46 -23.06 -6.63
N SER A 221 17.50 -22.22 -6.61
CA SER A 221 18.07 -21.60 -7.81
C SER A 221 18.92 -22.56 -8.66
N GLU A 222 19.41 -23.65 -8.06
CA GLU A 222 20.15 -24.71 -8.77
C GLU A 222 19.18 -25.51 -9.66
N GLY A 223 19.18 -25.24 -10.96
CA GLY A 223 18.50 -26.08 -11.97
C GLY A 223 17.28 -25.47 -12.68
N THR A 224 16.93 -24.20 -12.46
CA THR A 224 15.81 -23.55 -13.18
C THR A 224 16.23 -22.92 -14.50
N THR A 225 16.17 -23.69 -15.60
CA THR A 225 16.42 -23.18 -16.96
C THR A 225 15.18 -22.62 -17.67
N ASN A 226 13.97 -22.81 -17.11
CA ASN A 226 12.70 -22.40 -17.71
C ASN A 226 11.84 -21.59 -16.71
N LEU A 227 12.28 -20.39 -16.37
CA LEU A 227 11.51 -19.50 -15.51
C LEU A 227 10.37 -18.83 -16.30
N PRO A 228 9.16 -18.68 -15.73
CA PRO A 228 8.08 -17.94 -16.40
C PRO A 228 8.49 -16.48 -16.63
N PRO A 229 7.93 -15.78 -17.63
CA PRO A 229 8.22 -14.37 -17.84
C PRO A 229 7.87 -13.56 -16.58
N PRO A 230 8.78 -12.68 -16.11
CA PRO A 230 8.47 -11.83 -14.98
C PRO A 230 7.44 -10.79 -15.41
N CYS A 231 6.44 -10.52 -14.56
CA CYS A 231 5.48 -9.44 -14.76
C CYS A 231 6.07 -8.05 -14.41
N TYR A 232 7.37 -7.89 -14.69
CA TYR A 232 8.16 -6.69 -14.48
C TYR A 232 8.78 -6.24 -15.80
N SER A 233 8.99 -4.94 -15.92
CA SER A 233 9.74 -4.35 -17.02
C SER A 233 10.83 -3.44 -16.47
N ALA A 234 12.03 -3.64 -16.98
CA ALA A 234 13.18 -2.80 -16.73
C ALA A 234 12.99 -1.49 -17.47
N LEU A 235 13.01 -0.40 -16.72
CA LEU A 235 12.95 0.94 -17.27
C LEU A 235 14.38 1.44 -17.43
N GLY A 236 14.98 1.14 -18.58
CA GLY A 236 16.19 1.85 -19.02
C GLY A 236 15.90 3.35 -19.23
N PHE A 237 16.90 4.13 -19.64
CA PHE A 237 16.73 5.57 -19.88
C PHE A 237 15.53 5.91 -20.78
N LYS A 238 15.34 5.15 -21.88
CA LYS A 238 14.17 5.27 -22.76
C LYS A 238 12.85 4.99 -22.03
N GLY A 239 12.82 3.99 -21.16
CA GLY A 239 11.66 3.64 -20.34
C GLY A 239 11.32 4.71 -19.32
N VAL A 240 12.32 5.33 -18.68
CA VAL A 240 12.13 6.46 -17.77
C VAL A 240 11.55 7.68 -18.51
N LEU A 241 12.10 8.02 -19.69
CA LEU A 241 11.57 9.10 -20.52
C LEU A 241 10.13 8.82 -20.99
N TRP A 242 9.86 7.58 -21.39
CA TRP A 242 8.52 7.14 -21.75
C TRP A 242 7.56 7.26 -20.57
N LEU A 243 7.95 6.80 -19.38
CA LEU A 243 7.14 6.87 -18.16
C LEU A 243 6.85 8.32 -17.79
N ALA A 244 7.87 9.20 -17.83
CA ALA A 244 7.70 10.63 -17.59
C ALA A 244 6.73 11.26 -18.60
N SER A 245 6.90 10.97 -19.90
CA SER A 245 6.02 11.45 -20.95
C SER A 245 4.59 10.94 -20.80
N TRP A 246 4.43 9.67 -20.43
CA TRP A 246 3.15 9.06 -20.12
C TRP A 246 2.48 9.76 -18.94
N HIS A 247 3.21 10.04 -17.86
CA HIS A 247 2.68 10.78 -16.71
C HIS A 247 2.25 12.19 -17.06
N LEU A 248 3.06 12.93 -17.81
CA LEU A 248 2.69 14.27 -18.27
C LEU A 248 1.43 14.19 -19.12
N ARG A 249 1.34 13.22 -20.03
CA ARG A 249 0.14 12.95 -20.84
C ARG A 249 -1.08 12.66 -19.99
N GLU A 250 -0.99 11.73 -19.04
CA GLU A 250 -2.11 11.36 -18.18
C GLU A 250 -2.57 12.56 -17.33
N ARG A 251 -1.64 13.29 -16.72
CA ARG A 251 -1.96 14.41 -15.83
C ARG A 251 -2.50 15.63 -16.59
N TYR A 252 -1.76 16.13 -17.56
CA TYR A 252 -2.05 17.41 -18.20
C TYR A 252 -3.01 17.30 -19.39
N TRP A 253 -2.89 16.24 -20.21
CA TRP A 253 -3.76 16.08 -21.38
C TRP A 253 -5.02 15.27 -21.08
N ARG A 254 -4.93 14.22 -20.24
CA ARG A 254 -6.08 13.35 -19.93
C ARG A 254 -6.76 13.68 -18.60
N GLY A 255 -6.22 14.66 -17.85
CA GLY A 255 -6.79 15.14 -16.60
C GLY A 255 -6.87 14.05 -15.53
N ALA A 256 -5.81 13.25 -15.38
CA ALA A 256 -5.73 12.24 -14.33
C ALA A 256 -5.75 12.90 -12.95
N LEU A 257 -6.67 12.43 -12.10
CA LEU A 257 -6.92 13.00 -10.78
C LEU A 257 -7.05 11.90 -9.73
N HIS A 258 -6.65 12.24 -8.51
CA HIS A 258 -6.87 11.42 -7.33
C HIS A 258 -8.28 11.67 -6.78
N ARG A 259 -9.10 10.63 -6.72
CA ARG A 259 -10.48 10.67 -6.21
C ARG A 259 -10.75 9.49 -5.30
N ILE A 260 -11.71 9.68 -4.40
CA ILE A 260 -12.26 8.61 -3.57
C ILE A 260 -13.66 8.28 -4.06
N PHE A 261 -13.97 6.98 -4.13
CA PHE A 261 -15.33 6.49 -4.33
C PHE A 261 -15.84 5.75 -3.12
N ALA A 262 -17.03 6.12 -2.66
CA ALA A 262 -17.76 5.43 -1.60
C ALA A 262 -18.86 4.56 -2.24
N ILE A 263 -18.70 3.24 -2.14
CA ILE A 263 -19.64 2.26 -2.69
C ILE A 263 -20.41 1.62 -1.54
N PRO A 264 -21.73 1.82 -1.45
CA PRO A 264 -22.54 1.24 -0.37
C PRO A 264 -22.39 -0.28 -0.28
N GLN A 265 -22.39 -0.82 0.94
CA GLN A 265 -22.22 -2.25 1.18
C GLN A 265 -23.17 -3.11 0.34
N LYS A 266 -24.47 -2.77 0.34
CA LYS A 266 -25.49 -3.52 -0.42
C LYS A 266 -25.19 -3.59 -1.91
N SER A 267 -24.71 -2.49 -2.51
CA SER A 267 -24.32 -2.45 -3.92
C SER A 267 -23.11 -3.32 -4.20
N MET A 268 -22.14 -3.34 -3.28
CA MET A 268 -20.95 -4.15 -3.40
C MET A 268 -21.27 -5.65 -3.24
N SER A 269 -22.06 -6.01 -2.23
CA SER A 269 -22.54 -7.38 -2.02
C SER A 269 -23.35 -7.87 -3.21
N PHE A 270 -24.27 -7.07 -3.74
CA PHE A 270 -25.04 -7.46 -4.94
C PHE A 270 -24.14 -7.84 -6.13
N LEU A 271 -23.10 -7.05 -6.40
CA LEU A 271 -22.13 -7.36 -7.46
C LEU A 271 -21.35 -8.64 -7.15
N VAL A 272 -20.78 -8.74 -5.95
CA VAL A 272 -19.87 -9.83 -5.58
C VAL A 272 -20.62 -11.16 -5.49
N ASP A 273 -21.75 -11.17 -4.78
CA ASP A 273 -22.52 -12.38 -4.53
C ASP A 273 -23.20 -12.86 -5.81
N GLY A 274 -23.69 -11.95 -6.66
CA GLY A 274 -24.25 -12.28 -7.97
C GLY A 274 -23.23 -12.98 -8.87
N VAL A 275 -22.02 -12.41 -8.98
CA VAL A 275 -20.95 -13.00 -9.80
C VAL A 275 -20.48 -14.34 -9.23
N LYS A 276 -20.30 -14.45 -7.90
CA LYS A 276 -19.92 -15.73 -7.27
C LYS A 276 -20.97 -16.82 -7.49
N ALA A 277 -22.26 -16.47 -7.42
CA ALA A 277 -23.34 -17.41 -7.65
C ALA A 277 -23.35 -17.93 -9.09
N GLU A 278 -23.18 -17.04 -10.08
CA GLU A 278 -23.10 -17.41 -11.49
C GLU A 278 -21.90 -18.33 -11.78
N VAL A 279 -20.70 -17.96 -11.29
CA VAL A 279 -19.51 -18.83 -11.44
C VAL A 279 -19.71 -20.18 -10.78
N ARG A 280 -20.29 -20.25 -9.57
CA ARG A 280 -20.55 -21.52 -8.87
C ARG A 280 -21.55 -22.38 -9.62
N HIS A 281 -22.54 -21.78 -10.27
CA HIS A 281 -23.53 -22.51 -11.05
C HIS A 281 -22.89 -23.18 -12.28
N GLU A 282 -22.04 -22.45 -13.00
CA GLU A 282 -21.37 -22.95 -14.21
C GLU A 282 -20.14 -23.83 -13.90
N ASN A 283 -19.46 -23.57 -12.78
CA ASN A 283 -18.21 -24.20 -12.37
C ASN A 283 -18.23 -24.57 -10.88
N PRO A 284 -18.97 -25.62 -10.47
CA PRO A 284 -19.20 -25.95 -9.05
C PRO A 284 -17.94 -26.21 -8.21
N ASN A 285 -16.83 -26.60 -8.85
CA ASN A 285 -15.57 -26.93 -8.19
C ASN A 285 -14.60 -25.75 -8.08
N VAL A 286 -14.98 -24.55 -8.54
CA VAL A 286 -14.11 -23.37 -8.52
C VAL A 286 -14.76 -22.26 -7.71
N GLU A 287 -14.03 -21.75 -6.73
CA GLU A 287 -14.44 -20.59 -5.94
C GLU A 287 -13.65 -19.34 -6.36
N VAL A 288 -14.36 -18.32 -6.85
CA VAL A 288 -13.76 -17.00 -7.11
C VAL A 288 -13.80 -16.15 -5.85
N THR A 289 -12.72 -15.43 -5.57
CA THR A 289 -12.65 -14.53 -4.42
C THR A 289 -13.34 -13.20 -4.71
N THR A 290 -13.63 -12.44 -3.66
CA THR A 290 -14.08 -11.05 -3.83
C THR A 290 -13.06 -10.22 -4.62
N GLY A 291 -11.75 -10.46 -4.42
CA GLY A 291 -10.70 -9.78 -5.16
C GLY A 291 -10.75 -10.06 -6.67
N ASP A 292 -11.05 -11.31 -7.06
CA ASP A 292 -11.17 -11.72 -8.47
C ASP A 292 -12.34 -10.97 -9.14
N VAL A 293 -13.50 -10.93 -8.48
CA VAL A 293 -14.70 -10.22 -8.98
C VAL A 293 -14.45 -8.73 -9.13
N LEU A 294 -13.87 -8.09 -8.11
CA LEU A 294 -13.63 -6.65 -8.12
C LEU A 294 -12.57 -6.24 -9.14
N THR A 295 -11.54 -7.06 -9.32
CA THR A 295 -10.52 -6.86 -10.36
C THR A 295 -11.16 -6.92 -11.75
N ALA A 296 -11.96 -7.98 -12.02
CA ALA A 296 -12.66 -8.15 -13.28
C ALA A 296 -13.61 -6.97 -13.57
N TRP A 297 -14.43 -6.60 -12.60
CA TRP A 297 -15.36 -5.48 -12.72
C TRP A 297 -14.62 -4.15 -12.98
N CYS A 298 -13.59 -3.83 -12.19
CA CYS A 298 -12.81 -2.61 -12.35
C CYS A 298 -12.18 -2.51 -13.73
N MET A 299 -11.52 -3.56 -14.21
CA MET A 299 -10.92 -3.57 -15.55
C MET A 299 -11.97 -3.34 -16.64
N LYS A 300 -13.08 -4.09 -16.62
CA LYS A 300 -14.14 -3.96 -17.61
C LYS A 300 -14.75 -2.56 -17.61
N VAL A 301 -14.95 -1.96 -16.43
CA VAL A 301 -15.50 -0.61 -16.30
C VAL A 301 -14.52 0.44 -16.82
N ILE A 302 -13.26 0.36 -16.41
CA ILE A 302 -12.22 1.34 -16.77
C ILE A 302 -11.97 1.33 -18.28
N TYR A 303 -11.87 0.16 -18.89
CA TYR A 303 -11.58 -0.02 -20.31
C TYR A 303 -12.83 -0.07 -21.21
N LYS A 304 -14.02 0.20 -20.65
CA LYS A 304 -15.27 0.23 -21.42
C LYS A 304 -15.25 1.26 -22.54
N ALA A 305 -14.57 2.39 -22.34
CA ALA A 305 -14.47 3.47 -23.32
C ALA A 305 -13.19 4.30 -23.11
N GLY A 306 -12.75 5.00 -24.16
CA GLY A 306 -11.60 5.91 -24.12
C GLY A 306 -10.23 5.23 -24.31
N THR A 307 -10.21 3.93 -24.63
CA THR A 307 -9.02 3.17 -25.02
C THR A 307 -9.33 2.44 -26.32
N ALA A 308 -8.36 2.38 -27.25
CA ALA A 308 -8.61 1.78 -28.56
C ALA A 308 -8.86 0.27 -28.42
N PRO A 309 -9.78 -0.34 -29.20
CA PRO A 309 -10.13 -1.75 -29.06
C PRO A 309 -8.96 -2.73 -29.22
N ASP A 310 -7.96 -2.38 -30.04
CA ASP A 310 -6.79 -3.21 -30.29
C ASP A 310 -5.64 -2.99 -29.29
N THR A 311 -5.79 -2.05 -28.34
CA THR A 311 -4.78 -1.82 -27.30
C THR A 311 -4.64 -3.05 -26.41
N VAL A 312 -3.41 -3.54 -26.24
CA VAL A 312 -3.09 -4.64 -25.33
C VAL A 312 -2.94 -4.10 -23.91
N VAL A 313 -3.79 -4.57 -23.00
CA VAL A 313 -3.84 -4.15 -21.60
C VAL A 313 -3.48 -5.30 -20.67
N HIS A 314 -2.93 -4.96 -19.51
CA HIS A 314 -2.62 -5.89 -18.42
C HIS A 314 -3.11 -5.32 -17.09
N CYS A 315 -3.46 -6.20 -16.15
CA CYS A 315 -3.70 -5.81 -14.76
C CYS A 315 -2.55 -6.31 -13.88
N SER A 316 -1.76 -5.37 -13.38
CA SER A 316 -0.75 -5.64 -12.37
C SER A 316 -1.42 -5.65 -11.00
N ASN A 317 -2.07 -6.77 -10.68
CA ASN A 317 -2.62 -7.02 -9.34
C ASN A 317 -1.54 -7.65 -8.47
N ILE A 318 -1.31 -7.08 -7.29
CA ILE A 318 -0.20 -7.49 -6.44
C ILE A 318 -0.68 -8.54 -5.44
N ALA A 319 0.04 -9.67 -5.34
CA ALA A 319 -0.21 -10.72 -4.36
C ALA A 319 1.00 -10.92 -3.44
N SER A 320 0.74 -11.25 -2.18
CA SER A 320 1.80 -11.71 -1.29
C SER A 320 2.20 -13.13 -1.64
N PHE A 321 3.49 -13.44 -1.58
CA PHE A 321 4.02 -14.79 -1.78
C PHE A 321 4.53 -15.42 -0.48
N ARG A 322 4.22 -14.84 0.69
CA ARG A 322 4.61 -15.38 2.01
C ARG A 322 4.17 -16.83 2.21
N ASP A 323 2.94 -17.15 1.81
CA ASP A 323 2.40 -18.50 1.93
C ASP A 323 3.17 -19.49 1.04
N ILE A 324 3.54 -19.09 -0.18
CA ILE A 324 4.36 -19.90 -1.10
C ILE A 324 5.72 -20.23 -0.48
N ILE A 325 6.35 -19.27 0.22
CA ILE A 325 7.65 -19.48 0.88
C ILE A 325 7.51 -20.53 1.99
N THR A 326 6.43 -20.45 2.78
CA THR A 326 6.15 -21.42 3.85
C THR A 326 5.84 -22.81 3.27
N GLU A 327 5.00 -22.89 2.24
CA GLU A 327 4.59 -24.14 1.57
C GLU A 327 5.76 -24.93 0.97
N VAL A 328 6.79 -24.25 0.46
CA VAL A 328 7.97 -24.93 -0.12
C VAL A 328 9.04 -25.30 0.91
N GLY A 329 8.72 -25.22 2.20
CA GLY A 329 9.59 -25.61 3.31
C GLY A 329 10.41 -24.47 3.91
N GLY A 330 10.03 -23.21 3.66
CA GLY A 330 10.58 -22.06 4.36
C GLY A 330 10.05 -21.92 5.79
N GLU A 331 10.66 -21.04 6.57
CA GLU A 331 10.18 -20.68 7.91
C GLU A 331 8.84 -19.92 7.85
N SER A 332 8.15 -19.84 9.00
CA SER A 332 6.93 -19.05 9.12
C SER A 332 7.20 -17.58 8.81
N MET A 333 6.33 -17.01 7.96
CA MET A 333 6.44 -15.62 7.49
C MET A 333 5.54 -14.65 8.27
N GLU A 334 4.97 -15.09 9.40
CA GLU A 334 4.00 -14.32 10.21
C GLU A 334 4.56 -12.98 10.69
N HIS A 335 5.83 -12.94 11.10
CA HIS A 335 6.51 -11.73 11.56
C HIS A 335 7.33 -11.04 10.47
N TYR A 336 7.28 -11.51 9.22
CA TYR A 336 8.04 -10.93 8.12
C TYR A 336 7.43 -9.62 7.63
N LEU A 337 8.04 -8.51 8.05
CA LEU A 337 7.58 -7.15 7.77
C LEU A 337 7.92 -6.65 6.36
N HIS A 338 8.93 -7.25 5.72
CA HIS A 338 9.49 -6.71 4.49
C HIS A 338 8.67 -7.00 3.24
N ASN A 339 9.07 -6.46 2.09
CA ASN A 339 8.34 -6.68 0.86
C ASN A 339 8.39 -8.15 0.47
N ALA A 340 7.22 -8.80 0.45
CA ALA A 340 7.06 -10.16 -0.04
C ALA A 340 5.82 -10.26 -0.92
N TRP A 341 5.88 -9.53 -2.04
CA TRP A 341 4.82 -9.47 -3.04
C TRP A 341 5.38 -9.46 -4.46
N ILE A 342 4.58 -9.95 -5.40
CA ILE A 342 4.82 -9.87 -6.85
C ILE A 342 3.49 -9.66 -7.58
N PRO A 343 3.50 -9.14 -8.82
CA PRO A 343 2.30 -9.13 -9.64
C PRO A 343 1.84 -10.56 -9.93
N LEU A 344 0.53 -10.76 -9.92
CA LEU A 344 -0.08 -12.01 -10.34
C LEU A 344 0.15 -12.23 -11.84
N PRO A 345 0.31 -13.50 -12.27
CA PRO A 345 0.56 -13.85 -13.67
C PRO A 345 -0.73 -13.79 -14.49
N TYR A 346 -1.39 -12.64 -14.46
CA TYR A 346 -2.61 -12.39 -15.23
C TYR A 346 -2.29 -12.27 -16.72
N PRO A 347 -3.19 -12.73 -17.59
CA PRO A 347 -2.97 -12.62 -19.03
C PRO A 347 -3.01 -11.18 -19.50
N THR A 348 -2.30 -10.90 -20.59
CA THR A 348 -2.55 -9.71 -21.42
C THR A 348 -3.80 -9.94 -22.27
N LEU A 349 -4.61 -8.89 -22.46
CA LEU A 349 -5.82 -8.95 -23.29
C LEU A 349 -5.91 -7.70 -24.14
N ARG A 350 -6.46 -7.81 -25.35
CA ARG A 350 -6.90 -6.61 -26.08
C ARG A 350 -8.15 -6.05 -25.44
N VAL A 351 -8.34 -4.72 -25.50
CA VAL A 351 -9.55 -4.06 -24.97
C VAL A 351 -10.83 -4.65 -25.55
N LYS A 352 -10.84 -5.05 -26.83
CA LYS A 352 -11.99 -5.71 -27.46
C LYS A 352 -12.33 -7.07 -26.84
N GLU A 353 -11.31 -7.88 -26.53
CA GLU A 353 -11.44 -9.19 -25.90
C GLU A 353 -11.89 -9.04 -24.45
N LEU A 354 -11.28 -8.11 -23.71
CA LEU A 354 -11.70 -7.76 -22.35
C LEU A 354 -13.18 -7.33 -22.33
N ASN A 355 -13.63 -6.57 -23.32
CA ASN A 355 -15.00 -6.09 -23.39
C ASN A 355 -16.01 -7.18 -23.79
N SER A 356 -15.60 -8.19 -24.55
CA SER A 356 -16.49 -9.30 -24.96
C SER A 356 -16.79 -10.30 -23.84
N LEU A 357 -15.89 -10.47 -22.86
CA LEU A 357 -16.10 -11.36 -21.71
C LEU A 357 -17.26 -10.86 -20.81
N THR A 358 -17.96 -11.73 -20.10
CA THR A 358 -18.80 -11.31 -18.96
C THR A 358 -17.93 -11.02 -17.71
N ILE A 359 -18.49 -10.41 -16.67
CA ILE A 359 -17.75 -10.25 -15.40
C ILE A 359 -17.45 -11.61 -14.76
N PRO A 360 -18.41 -12.56 -14.67
CA PRO A 360 -18.17 -13.94 -14.19
C PRO A 360 -17.09 -14.70 -14.95
N GLU A 361 -17.15 -14.71 -16.29
CA GLU A 361 -16.13 -15.35 -17.13
C GLU A 361 -14.74 -14.79 -16.85
N PHE A 362 -14.64 -13.46 -16.77
CA PHE A 362 -13.35 -12.82 -16.53
C PHE A 362 -12.86 -13.02 -15.09
N ALA A 363 -13.74 -12.97 -14.09
CA ALA A 363 -13.38 -13.27 -12.70
C ALA A 363 -12.87 -14.71 -12.54
N LEU A 364 -13.49 -15.67 -13.23
CA LEU A 364 -13.02 -17.05 -13.27
C LEU A 364 -11.62 -17.16 -13.91
N ALA A 365 -11.40 -16.50 -15.06
CA ALA A 365 -10.08 -16.48 -15.71
C ALA A 365 -8.99 -15.88 -14.80
N LEU A 366 -9.30 -14.81 -14.08
CA LEU A 366 -8.39 -14.20 -13.10
C LEU A 366 -8.11 -15.14 -11.91
N CYS A 367 -9.13 -15.82 -11.38
CA CYS A 367 -8.97 -16.81 -10.32
C CYS A 367 -8.04 -17.96 -10.75
N GLN A 368 -8.26 -18.51 -11.95
CA GLN A 368 -7.41 -19.55 -12.52
C GLN A 368 -5.96 -19.07 -12.70
N ALA A 369 -5.77 -17.84 -13.20
CA ALA A 369 -4.44 -17.25 -13.33
C ALA A 369 -3.77 -17.04 -11.96
N ARG A 370 -4.51 -16.61 -10.94
CA ARG A 370 -4.01 -16.49 -9.56
C ARG A 370 -3.52 -17.82 -9.00
N HIS A 371 -4.24 -18.91 -9.22
CA HIS A 371 -3.81 -20.25 -8.79
C HIS A 371 -2.59 -20.80 -9.54
N LYS A 372 -2.18 -20.17 -10.66
CA LYS A 372 -0.91 -20.50 -11.34
C LYS A 372 0.30 -19.84 -10.69
N LEU A 373 0.12 -18.97 -9.70
CA LEU A 373 1.24 -18.38 -8.97
C LEU A 373 1.98 -19.47 -8.20
N THR A 374 3.29 -19.55 -8.41
CA THR A 374 4.16 -20.59 -7.82
C THR A 374 5.52 -19.99 -7.45
N ILE A 375 6.35 -20.77 -6.75
CA ILE A 375 7.73 -20.39 -6.43
C ILE A 375 8.57 -20.04 -7.67
N ALA A 376 8.28 -20.64 -8.84
CA ALA A 376 8.97 -20.31 -10.08
C ALA A 376 8.76 -18.83 -10.50
N HIS A 377 7.57 -18.27 -10.24
CA HIS A 377 7.29 -16.85 -10.49
C HIS A 377 8.07 -15.94 -9.53
N VAL A 378 8.23 -16.36 -8.26
CA VAL A 378 9.03 -15.63 -7.27
C VAL A 378 10.51 -15.65 -7.65
N LEU A 379 11.05 -16.83 -8.02
CA LEU A 379 12.42 -16.98 -8.51
C LEU A 379 12.68 -16.12 -9.76
N SER A 380 11.76 -16.17 -10.74
CA SER A 380 11.83 -15.33 -11.95
C SER A 380 11.85 -13.85 -11.61
N SER A 381 10.96 -13.40 -10.72
CA SER A 381 10.88 -12.01 -10.30
C SER A 381 12.14 -11.59 -9.55
N ASN A 382 12.63 -12.40 -8.61
CA ASN A 382 13.87 -12.13 -7.88
C ASN A 382 15.06 -12.01 -8.84
N HIS A 383 15.24 -12.99 -9.72
CA HIS A 383 16.29 -12.95 -10.74
C HIS A 383 16.20 -11.69 -11.61
N TYR A 384 14.99 -11.36 -12.07
CA TYR A 384 14.78 -10.16 -12.88
C TYR A 384 15.15 -8.88 -12.12
N LEU A 385 14.67 -8.72 -10.90
CA LEU A 385 14.90 -7.54 -10.06
C LEU A 385 16.39 -7.39 -9.68
N SER A 386 17.07 -8.48 -9.36
CA SER A 386 18.52 -8.46 -9.07
C SER A 386 19.35 -7.97 -10.25
N ASN A 387 18.92 -8.26 -11.48
CA ASN A 387 19.66 -7.89 -12.70
C ASN A 387 19.24 -6.53 -13.29
N ASN A 388 18.23 -5.87 -12.72
CA ASN A 388 17.68 -4.63 -13.27
C ASN A 388 17.49 -3.55 -12.21
N ALA A 389 18.38 -2.55 -12.22
CA ALA A 389 18.43 -1.47 -11.23
C ALA A 389 17.16 -0.61 -11.12
N PHE A 390 16.32 -0.55 -12.16
CA PHE A 390 15.05 0.16 -12.11
C PHE A 390 13.96 -0.64 -12.82
N SER A 391 13.13 -1.31 -12.03
CA SER A 391 12.08 -2.19 -12.51
C SER A 391 10.71 -1.70 -12.05
N MET A 392 9.71 -1.81 -12.91
CA MET A 392 8.32 -1.52 -12.58
C MET A 392 7.45 -2.76 -12.82
N PRO A 393 6.37 -2.95 -12.05
CA PRO A 393 5.46 -4.08 -12.20
C PRO A 393 4.52 -3.86 -13.40
N VAL A 394 5.11 -3.77 -14.58
CA VAL A 394 4.45 -3.57 -15.88
C VAL A 394 4.78 -4.78 -16.75
N HIS A 395 3.75 -5.39 -17.34
CA HIS A 395 3.95 -6.55 -18.20
C HIS A 395 4.63 -6.11 -19.51
N PRO A 396 5.71 -6.77 -19.95
CA PRO A 396 6.53 -6.34 -21.09
C PRO A 396 5.75 -6.26 -22.42
N GLU A 397 4.75 -7.11 -22.58
CA GLU A 397 3.90 -7.14 -23.78
C GLU A 397 2.70 -6.17 -23.72
N SER A 398 2.47 -5.53 -22.59
CA SER A 398 1.33 -4.61 -22.44
C SER A 398 1.66 -3.24 -22.99
N GLN A 399 0.73 -2.64 -23.73
CA GLN A 399 0.79 -1.24 -24.12
C GLN A 399 0.26 -0.33 -22.99
N GLU A 400 -0.56 -0.91 -22.12
CA GLU A 400 -1.06 -0.25 -20.93
C GLU A 400 -1.20 -1.21 -19.76
N THR A 401 -0.82 -0.76 -18.56
CA THR A 401 -1.04 -1.51 -17.33
C THR A 401 -1.93 -0.72 -16.38
N LEU A 402 -2.97 -1.38 -15.88
CA LEU A 402 -3.73 -0.95 -14.70
C LEU A 402 -3.10 -1.60 -13.47
N THR A 403 -2.63 -0.81 -12.51
CA THR A 403 -2.20 -1.35 -11.22
C THR A 403 -3.41 -1.41 -10.29
N LEU A 404 -3.73 -2.61 -9.85
CA LEU A 404 -4.78 -2.86 -8.86
C LEU A 404 -4.11 -3.38 -7.60
N SER A 405 -4.53 -2.87 -6.45
CA SER A 405 -4.04 -3.36 -5.17
C SER A 405 -5.21 -3.56 -4.22
N ASN A 406 -5.42 -4.81 -3.83
CA ASN A 406 -6.45 -5.17 -2.88
C ASN A 406 -5.88 -5.11 -1.45
N VAL A 407 -5.70 -3.89 -0.93
CA VAL A 407 -5.24 -3.70 0.45
C VAL A 407 -6.32 -3.99 1.48
N SER A 408 -7.57 -4.24 1.08
CA SER A 408 -8.64 -4.58 2.03
C SER A 408 -8.33 -5.84 2.84
N ALA A 409 -7.57 -6.79 2.27
CA ALA A 409 -7.08 -7.97 2.99
C ALA A 409 -6.21 -7.61 4.20
N SER A 410 -5.49 -6.48 4.14
CA SER A 410 -4.65 -6.00 5.23
C SER A 410 -5.45 -5.31 6.35
N ARG A 411 -6.71 -4.93 6.09
CA ARG A 411 -7.63 -4.20 7.00
C ARG A 411 -7.04 -2.97 7.70
N ILE A 412 -5.90 -2.45 7.24
CA ILE A 412 -5.22 -1.27 7.81
C ILE A 412 -6.18 -0.08 7.90
N LEU A 413 -6.98 0.14 6.86
CA LEU A 413 -7.86 1.31 6.80
C LEU A 413 -9.08 1.21 7.71
N GLU A 414 -9.31 0.04 8.31
CA GLU A 414 -10.39 -0.24 9.25
C GLU A 414 -9.90 -0.17 10.71
N SER A 415 -8.70 0.38 10.94
CA SER A 415 -8.15 0.60 12.27
C SER A 415 -9.10 1.45 13.11
N ASP A 416 -9.36 1.01 14.34
CA ASP A 416 -10.19 1.74 15.28
C ASP A 416 -9.34 2.70 16.12
N TRP A 417 -9.74 3.97 16.08
CA TRP A 417 -9.06 5.08 16.75
C TRP A 417 -9.80 5.56 18.00
N SER A 418 -10.87 4.85 18.41
CA SER A 418 -11.75 5.26 19.51
C SER A 418 -11.03 5.42 20.85
N ALA A 419 -10.05 4.55 21.11
CA ALA A 419 -9.24 4.56 22.34
C ALA A 419 -8.42 5.85 22.53
N ILE A 420 -8.22 6.64 21.47
CA ILE A 420 -7.46 7.90 21.52
C ILE A 420 -8.27 9.11 21.07
N GLY A 421 -9.61 9.06 21.21
CA GLY A 421 -10.47 10.24 21.04
C GLY A 421 -11.28 10.28 19.75
N SER A 422 -11.17 9.29 18.87
CA SER A 422 -12.04 9.19 17.70
C SER A 422 -13.47 8.75 18.08
N GLN A 423 -14.46 9.26 17.36
CA GLN A 423 -15.85 8.78 17.41
C GLN A 423 -16.20 7.89 16.21
N GLY A 424 -15.28 7.72 15.28
CA GLY A 424 -15.50 6.97 14.04
C GLY A 424 -14.62 7.46 12.89
N THR A 425 -14.28 6.54 12.01
CA THR A 425 -13.55 6.84 10.78
C THR A 425 -14.54 7.26 9.70
N VAL A 426 -14.34 8.46 9.14
CA VAL A 426 -15.15 9.04 8.07
C VAL A 426 -14.67 8.53 6.71
N CYS A 427 -13.35 8.56 6.48
CA CYS A 427 -12.74 8.16 5.22
C CYS A 427 -11.30 7.71 5.44
N SER A 428 -10.79 6.89 4.52
CA SER A 428 -9.39 6.46 4.52
C SER A 428 -8.75 6.70 3.15
N TYR A 429 -7.45 6.97 3.14
CA TYR A 429 -6.70 7.43 1.98
C TYR A 429 -5.37 6.69 1.84
N ARG A 430 -4.89 6.56 0.60
CA ARG A 430 -3.56 6.03 0.29
C ARG A 430 -2.79 7.02 -0.57
N PHE A 431 -1.56 7.30 -0.18
CA PHE A 431 -0.67 8.13 -0.98
C PHE A 431 0.66 7.41 -1.21
N SER A 432 1.20 7.61 -2.41
CA SER A 432 2.59 7.30 -2.72
C SER A 432 3.33 8.62 -2.75
N ALA A 433 4.04 8.94 -1.66
CA ALA A 433 4.88 10.14 -1.60
C ALA A 433 6.21 9.84 -2.31
N THR A 434 6.49 10.57 -3.38
CA THR A 434 7.78 10.51 -4.07
C THR A 434 8.46 11.88 -3.99
N PRO A 435 9.78 11.98 -4.21
CA PRO A 435 10.50 13.26 -4.13
C PRO A 435 9.93 14.34 -5.06
N ASN A 436 9.32 13.94 -6.17
CA ASN A 436 8.76 14.81 -7.21
C ASN A 436 7.22 14.87 -7.20
N ASN A 437 6.55 14.34 -6.17
CA ASN A 437 5.08 14.26 -6.10
C ASN A 437 4.44 13.69 -7.38
N LEU A 438 5.08 12.66 -7.95
CA LEU A 438 4.65 12.06 -9.20
C LEU A 438 3.38 11.25 -8.95
N VAL A 439 2.30 11.73 -9.56
CA VAL A 439 0.99 11.10 -9.51
C VAL A 439 0.95 10.00 -10.57
N ILE A 440 1.14 8.75 -10.14
CA ILE A 440 1.13 7.59 -11.05
C ILE A 440 -0.31 7.21 -11.37
N GLY A 441 -0.75 7.55 -12.58
CA GLY A 441 -2.10 7.22 -13.09
C GLY A 441 -2.31 5.72 -13.32
N ASN A 442 -3.54 5.34 -13.63
CA ASN A 442 -4.00 3.95 -13.80
C ASN A 442 -3.79 3.11 -12.55
N ARG A 443 -4.20 3.66 -11.41
CA ARG A 443 -4.16 2.97 -10.13
C ARG A 443 -5.54 2.94 -9.49
N VAL A 444 -5.86 1.79 -8.92
CA VAL A 444 -7.06 1.58 -8.11
C VAL A 444 -6.66 0.77 -6.89
N TYR A 445 -6.95 1.33 -5.72
CA TYR A 445 -6.75 0.69 -4.43
C TYR A 445 -8.13 0.39 -3.84
N PHE A 446 -8.36 -0.89 -3.51
CA PHE A 446 -9.50 -1.27 -2.66
C PHE A 446 -9.09 -1.00 -1.22
N SER A 447 -9.33 0.24 -0.80
CA SER A 447 -8.78 0.84 0.39
C SER A 447 -9.25 0.12 1.66
N GLY A 448 -10.52 -0.25 1.74
CA GLY A 448 -11.10 -0.97 2.88
C GLY A 448 -12.59 -0.68 3.01
N ARG A 449 -13.16 -0.98 4.18
CA ARG A 449 -14.54 -0.66 4.51
C ARG A 449 -14.65 0.35 5.63
N LEU A 450 -15.64 1.21 5.56
CA LEU A 450 -16.07 2.05 6.68
C LEU A 450 -16.90 1.22 7.68
N PRO A 451 -17.18 1.73 8.89
CA PRO A 451 -17.96 1.01 9.91
C PRO A 451 -19.35 0.56 9.44
N ASP A 452 -19.96 1.28 8.50
CA ASP A 452 -21.25 0.94 7.89
C ASP A 452 -21.15 -0.11 6.75
N GLY A 453 -19.94 -0.66 6.52
CA GLY A 453 -19.66 -1.60 5.44
C GLY A 453 -19.43 -0.97 4.07
N THR A 454 -19.51 0.37 3.93
CA THR A 454 -19.23 1.09 2.68
C THR A 454 -17.80 0.82 2.24
N THR A 455 -17.64 0.36 1.00
CA THR A 455 -16.31 0.08 0.42
C THR A 455 -15.73 1.35 -0.17
N ILE A 456 -14.50 1.67 0.22
CA ILE A 456 -13.76 2.82 -0.29
C ILE A 456 -12.83 2.37 -1.42
N LEU A 457 -12.97 3.00 -2.59
CA LEU A 457 -11.97 2.94 -3.65
C LEU A 457 -11.16 4.23 -3.66
N ASP A 458 -9.85 4.09 -3.58
CA ASP A 458 -8.92 5.18 -3.79
C ASP A 458 -8.33 5.03 -5.19
N VAL A 459 -8.57 6.00 -6.07
CA VAL A 459 -8.25 5.86 -7.50
C VAL A 459 -7.49 7.05 -8.04
N ASN A 460 -6.60 6.76 -8.97
CA ASN A 460 -5.90 7.74 -9.78
C ASN A 460 -6.07 7.38 -11.25
N LEU A 461 -7.04 8.01 -11.89
CA LEU A 461 -7.52 7.66 -13.23
C LEU A 461 -7.69 8.91 -14.08
N SER A 462 -7.57 8.74 -15.40
CA SER A 462 -7.95 9.78 -16.37
C SER A 462 -9.42 10.16 -16.27
N LYS A 463 -9.77 11.35 -16.75
CA LYS A 463 -11.15 11.88 -16.68
C LYS A 463 -12.19 10.93 -17.26
N VAL A 464 -11.92 10.31 -18.41
CA VAL A 464 -12.86 9.37 -19.07
C VAL A 464 -13.07 8.11 -18.22
N ARG A 465 -11.99 7.55 -17.66
CA ARG A 465 -12.05 6.35 -16.81
C ARG A 465 -12.76 6.63 -15.49
N MET A 466 -12.52 7.80 -14.93
CA MET A 466 -13.22 8.30 -13.75
C MET A 466 -14.74 8.35 -13.98
N GLN A 467 -15.17 8.87 -15.14
CA GLN A 467 -16.57 8.92 -15.53
C GLN A 467 -17.17 7.54 -15.75
N ASN A 468 -16.43 6.61 -16.37
CA ASN A 468 -16.88 5.23 -16.53
C ASN A 468 -17.12 4.58 -15.17
N LEU A 469 -16.20 4.76 -14.22
CA LEU A 469 -16.31 4.22 -12.87
C LEU A 469 -17.50 4.82 -12.11
N ALA A 470 -17.66 6.14 -12.13
CA ALA A 470 -18.79 6.82 -11.52
C ALA A 470 -20.14 6.29 -12.06
N LYS A 471 -20.28 6.21 -13.39
CA LYS A 471 -21.48 5.67 -14.03
C LYS A 471 -21.75 4.21 -13.66
N ALA A 472 -20.71 3.39 -13.55
CA ALA A 472 -20.87 1.99 -13.16
C ALA A 472 -21.34 1.84 -11.72
N ILE A 473 -20.83 2.67 -10.80
CA ILE A 473 -21.25 2.68 -9.40
C ILE A 473 -22.71 3.13 -9.26
N GLU A 474 -23.11 4.21 -9.94
CA GLU A 474 -24.51 4.65 -9.93
C GLU A 474 -25.46 3.58 -10.48
N LYS A 475 -25.05 2.85 -11.54
CA LYS A 475 -25.81 1.70 -12.04
C LYS A 475 -25.92 0.56 -11.02
N LEU A 476 -24.87 0.29 -10.25
CA LEU A 476 -24.92 -0.72 -9.18
C LEU A 476 -25.91 -0.32 -8.08
N LYS A 477 -25.94 0.97 -7.71
CA LYS A 477 -26.88 1.49 -6.71
C LYS A 477 -28.34 1.27 -7.12
N LEU A 478 -28.66 1.53 -8.38
CA LEU A 478 -30.02 1.36 -8.92
C LEU A 478 -30.50 -0.10 -9.00
N LYS A 479 -29.58 -1.07 -8.95
CA LYS A 479 -29.91 -2.51 -9.01
C LYS A 479 -30.19 -3.13 -7.64
N VAL A 480 -29.86 -2.44 -6.55
CA VAL A 480 -30.14 -2.94 -5.20
C VAL A 480 -31.64 -2.79 -4.94
N PRO A 481 -32.37 -3.87 -4.61
CA PRO A 481 -33.77 -3.76 -4.24
C PRO A 481 -33.95 -2.78 -3.07
N VAL A 482 -34.95 -1.91 -3.16
CA VAL A 482 -35.38 -1.08 -2.02
C VAL A 482 -36.15 -2.02 -1.08
N GLY A 483 -35.40 -2.68 -0.20
CA GLY A 483 -35.92 -3.54 0.86
C GLY A 483 -36.21 -2.77 2.13
#